data_AF-A0A537QL14-F1
#
_entry.id   AF-A0A537QL14-F1
#
_cell.length_a   1.000
_cell.length_b   1.000
_cell.length_c   1.000
_cell.angle_alpha   90.00
_cell.angle_beta   90.00
_cell.angle_gamma   90.00
#
_symmetry.space_group_name_H-M   'P 1'
#
loop_
_entity.id
_entity.type
_entity.pdbx_description
1 polymer ?
#
loop_
_entity_poly.entity_id
_entity_poly.type
_entity_poly.pdbx_seq_one_letter_code
_entity_poly.pdbx_strand_id
1 'polypeptide(L)'
;MPRDAHSAAKAVDMLDLLIEFFEDGERWIKGKLDDGAGNRCLVGALRDIRDGHNLHGTPTRVYLLKAMQRSPKTGWTGLISFNDRCRDFGELREVILQARKLAVADIEKYQRDVPTSELLAA
;
A
#
# COMPACT_ATOMS: atom_id res chain seq x y z
N MET A 1 -12.52 3.28 -3.12
CA MET A 1 -12.67 2.46 -1.89
C MET A 1 -12.55 1.00 -2.30
N PRO A 2 -12.01 0.10 -1.44
CA PRO A 2 -12.13 -1.34 -1.67
C PRO A 2 -13.60 -1.71 -1.93
N ARG A 3 -13.82 -2.80 -2.67
CA ARG A 3 -15.18 -3.26 -3.01
C ARG A 3 -15.70 -4.27 -1.99
N ASP A 4 -14.79 -5.03 -1.39
CA ASP A 4 -15.03 -6.14 -0.48
C ASP A 4 -13.77 -6.46 0.35
N ALA A 5 -13.89 -7.42 1.28
CA ALA A 5 -12.79 -7.90 2.12
C ALA A 5 -11.61 -8.48 1.30
N HIS A 6 -11.90 -9.18 0.19
CA HIS A 6 -10.86 -9.80 -0.65
C HIS A 6 -9.97 -8.75 -1.33
N SER A 7 -10.58 -7.67 -1.83
CA SER A 7 -9.84 -6.55 -2.41
C SER A 7 -9.00 -5.81 -1.37
N ALA A 8 -9.48 -5.69 -0.13
CA ALA A 8 -8.71 -5.11 0.97
C ALA A 8 -7.54 -6.04 1.40
N ALA A 9 -7.74 -7.35 1.40
CA ALA A 9 -6.68 -8.34 1.66
C ALA A 9 -5.54 -8.25 0.62
N LYS A 10 -5.87 -8.17 -0.67
CA LYS A 10 -4.86 -7.92 -1.73
C LYS A 10 -4.08 -6.63 -1.52
N ALA A 11 -4.67 -5.63 -0.87
CA ALA A 11 -3.93 -4.41 -0.53
C ALA A 11 -2.98 -4.64 0.64
N VAL A 12 -3.35 -5.44 1.64
CA VAL A 12 -2.45 -5.86 2.72
C VAL A 12 -1.25 -6.62 2.16
N ASP A 13 -1.48 -7.62 1.30
CA ASP A 13 -0.41 -8.40 0.67
C ASP A 13 0.58 -7.50 -0.07
N MET A 14 0.07 -6.56 -0.87
CA MET A 14 0.91 -5.59 -1.59
C MET A 14 1.73 -4.70 -0.65
N LEU A 15 1.15 -4.27 0.48
CA LEU A 15 1.82 -3.40 1.45
C LEU A 15 2.89 -4.16 2.24
N ASP A 16 2.65 -5.42 2.56
CA ASP A 16 3.63 -6.29 3.23
C ASP A 16 4.81 -6.60 2.29
N LEU A 17 4.54 -6.89 1.01
CA LEU A 17 5.58 -7.06 -0.01
C LEU A 17 6.40 -5.78 -0.24
N LEU A 18 5.80 -4.59 -0.13
CA LEU A 18 6.56 -3.33 -0.20
C LEU A 18 7.52 -3.18 0.99
N ILE A 19 7.08 -3.51 2.22
CA ILE A 19 7.95 -3.45 3.40
C ILE A 19 9.13 -4.40 3.25
N GLU A 20 8.88 -5.63 2.78
CA GLU A 20 9.92 -6.61 2.51
C GLU A 20 10.87 -6.13 1.40
N PHE A 21 10.31 -5.66 0.27
CA PHE A 21 11.08 -5.21 -0.89
C PHE A 21 12.07 -4.10 -0.55
N PHE A 22 11.72 -3.17 0.34
CA PHE A 22 12.60 -2.04 0.61
C PHE A 22 13.76 -2.33 1.56
N GLU A 23 13.77 -3.48 2.25
CA GLU A 23 14.88 -3.90 3.13
C GLU A 23 15.34 -2.78 4.10
N ASP A 24 14.41 -2.24 4.89
CA ASP A 24 14.63 -1.09 5.80
C ASP A 24 15.19 0.19 5.12
N GLY A 25 15.03 0.28 3.80
CA GLY A 25 15.38 1.45 2.98
C GLY A 25 16.57 1.23 2.06
N GLU A 26 17.29 0.13 2.18
CA GLU A 26 18.47 -0.19 1.34
C GLU A 26 18.14 -0.22 -0.15
N ARG A 27 16.91 -0.63 -0.52
CA ARG A 27 16.46 -0.70 -1.92
C ARG A 27 15.59 0.47 -2.37
N TRP A 28 15.44 1.49 -1.51
CA TRP A 28 14.58 2.63 -1.80
C TRP A 28 15.34 3.79 -2.44
N ILE A 29 14.83 4.28 -3.56
CA ILE A 29 15.38 5.45 -4.28
C ILE A 29 14.32 6.53 -4.55
N LYS A 30 14.80 7.74 -4.86
CA LYS A 30 13.96 8.89 -5.24
C LYS A 30 14.27 9.34 -6.67
N GLY A 31 13.32 9.99 -7.33
CA GLY A 31 13.48 10.63 -8.63
C GLY A 31 13.59 9.70 -9.84
N LYS A 32 13.64 8.37 -9.64
CA LYS A 32 13.66 7.35 -10.69
C LYS A 32 12.73 6.19 -10.34
N LEU A 33 12.15 5.54 -11.35
CA LEU A 33 11.34 4.33 -11.13
C LEU A 33 12.22 3.13 -10.73
N ASP A 34 13.36 3.01 -11.37
CA ASP A 34 14.34 1.93 -11.24
C ASP A 34 15.72 2.54 -11.55
N ASP A 35 16.78 2.16 -10.83
CA ASP A 35 18.15 2.59 -11.10
C ASP A 35 18.99 1.59 -11.90
N GLY A 36 18.42 0.45 -12.27
CA GLY A 36 19.08 -0.66 -12.97
C GLY A 36 19.85 -1.62 -12.04
N ALA A 37 19.98 -1.31 -10.76
CA ALA A 37 20.59 -2.17 -9.74
C ALA A 37 19.54 -2.97 -8.94
N GLY A 38 18.26 -2.83 -9.28
CA GLY A 38 17.14 -3.45 -8.57
C GLY A 38 16.53 -2.55 -7.49
N ASN A 39 17.05 -1.34 -7.27
CA ASN A 39 16.46 -0.38 -6.34
C ASN A 39 15.35 0.41 -7.03
N ARG A 40 14.29 0.72 -6.29
CA ARG A 40 13.10 1.36 -6.87
C ARG A 40 12.52 2.43 -5.98
N CYS A 41 11.83 3.40 -6.58
CA CYS A 41 10.95 4.27 -5.82
C CYS A 41 9.63 3.55 -5.48
N LEU A 42 8.81 4.15 -4.63
CA LEU A 42 7.48 3.62 -4.28
C LEU A 42 6.64 3.22 -5.51
N VAL A 43 6.63 4.06 -6.55
CA VAL A 43 5.83 3.78 -7.76
C VAL A 43 6.45 2.69 -8.62
N GLY A 44 7.78 2.60 -8.67
CA GLY A 44 8.49 1.52 -9.36
C GLY A 44 8.24 0.17 -8.69
N ALA A 45 8.43 0.10 -7.37
CA ALA A 45 8.16 -1.11 -6.58
C ALA A 45 6.70 -1.55 -6.68
N LEU A 46 5.75 -0.59 -6.63
CA LEU A 46 4.32 -0.88 -6.83
C LEU A 46 4.01 -1.52 -8.20
N ARG A 47 4.76 -1.18 -9.25
CA ARG A 47 4.56 -1.77 -10.57
C ARG A 47 5.15 -3.18 -10.61
N ASP A 48 6.40 -3.31 -10.20
CA ASP A 48 7.15 -4.58 -10.22
C ASP A 48 6.47 -5.67 -9.39
N ILE A 49 6.15 -5.39 -8.12
CA ILE A 49 5.49 -6.34 -7.23
C ILE A 49 4.11 -6.74 -7.77
N ARG A 50 3.35 -5.77 -8.30
CA ARG A 50 2.01 -6.07 -8.81
C ARG A 50 2.07 -7.05 -9.97
N ASP A 51 2.99 -6.81 -10.88
CA ASP A 51 3.16 -7.60 -12.10
C ASP A 51 3.76 -8.99 -11.76
N GLY A 52 4.62 -9.09 -10.75
CA GLY A 52 5.21 -10.35 -10.26
C GLY A 52 4.30 -11.21 -9.38
N HIS A 53 3.32 -10.62 -8.68
CA HIS A 53 2.46 -11.32 -7.70
C HIS A 53 0.98 -11.41 -8.09
N ASN A 54 0.61 -11.06 -9.32
CA ASN A 54 -0.77 -11.06 -9.81
C ASN A 54 -1.73 -10.21 -8.92
N LEU A 55 -1.24 -9.09 -8.39
CA LEU A 55 -2.00 -8.18 -7.52
C LEU A 55 -2.77 -7.10 -8.31
N HIS A 56 -3.13 -7.38 -9.56
CA HIS A 56 -3.90 -6.45 -10.38
C HIS A 56 -5.26 -6.14 -9.75
N GLY A 57 -5.70 -4.89 -9.89
CA GLY A 57 -6.95 -4.41 -9.30
C GLY A 57 -6.89 -4.12 -7.79
N THR A 58 -5.74 -4.30 -7.14
CA THR A 58 -5.58 -3.97 -5.72
C THR A 58 -5.80 -2.47 -5.44
N PRO A 59 -6.55 -2.10 -4.39
CA PRO A 59 -6.78 -0.71 -4.00
C PRO A 59 -5.61 -0.10 -3.21
N THR A 60 -4.40 -0.67 -3.21
CA THR A 60 -3.23 -0.20 -2.44
C THR A 60 -2.98 1.31 -2.57
N ARG A 61 -3.07 1.86 -3.79
CA ARG A 61 -2.91 3.31 -4.02
C ARG A 61 -3.92 4.14 -3.22
N VAL A 62 -5.15 3.67 -3.06
CA VAL A 62 -6.19 4.35 -2.28
C VAL A 62 -5.80 4.41 -0.81
N TYR A 63 -5.29 3.32 -0.25
CA TYR A 63 -4.86 3.28 1.15
C TYR A 63 -3.63 4.16 1.41
N LEU A 64 -2.64 4.14 0.51
CA LEU A 64 -1.49 5.03 0.60
C LEU A 64 -1.90 6.50 0.59
N LEU A 65 -2.80 6.90 -0.32
CA LEU A 65 -3.30 8.28 -0.39
C LEU A 65 -4.08 8.67 0.87
N LYS A 66 -4.92 7.78 1.42
CA LYS A 66 -5.62 8.02 2.69
C LYS A 66 -4.66 8.14 3.87
N ALA A 67 -3.62 7.30 3.92
CA ALA A 67 -2.61 7.34 4.96
C ALA A 67 -1.82 8.65 4.92
N MET A 68 -1.48 9.13 3.72
CA MET A 68 -0.87 10.44 3.54
C MET A 68 -1.77 11.57 4.06
N GLN A 69 -3.08 11.58 3.73
CA GLN A 69 -4.02 12.61 4.20
C GLN A 69 -4.13 12.70 5.73
N ARG A 70 -3.81 11.63 6.47
CA ARG A 70 -3.79 11.62 7.93
C ARG A 70 -2.49 12.17 8.52
N SER A 71 -1.48 12.43 7.69
CA SER A 71 -0.24 13.05 8.12
C SER A 71 -0.38 14.59 8.10
N PRO A 72 -0.25 15.28 9.25
CA PRO A 72 -0.34 16.74 9.33
C PRO A 72 0.77 17.47 8.55
N LYS A 73 1.73 16.73 7.97
CA LYS A 73 2.89 17.25 7.23
C LYS A 73 2.70 17.31 5.72
N THR A 74 1.59 16.82 5.17
CA THR A 74 1.49 16.58 3.72
C THR A 74 0.37 17.40 3.07
N GLY A 75 0.72 18.54 2.48
CA GLY A 75 -0.05 19.17 1.40
C GLY A 75 0.17 18.49 0.04
N TRP A 76 0.65 17.24 0.02
CA TRP A 76 1.16 16.56 -1.17
C TRP A 76 0.03 15.91 -1.97
N THR A 77 0.03 16.14 -3.29
CA THR A 77 -0.86 15.46 -4.23
C THR A 77 -0.11 14.33 -4.93
N GLY A 78 -0.31 13.10 -4.46
CA GLY A 78 0.10 11.88 -5.18
C GLY A 78 1.42 11.23 -4.75
N LEU A 79 1.56 9.95 -5.12
CA LEU A 79 2.64 9.08 -4.66
C LEU A 79 4.02 9.47 -5.17
N ILE A 80 4.12 9.98 -6.41
CA ILE A 80 5.42 10.42 -6.98
C ILE A 80 5.94 11.60 -6.17
N SER A 81 5.12 12.66 -6.01
CA SER A 81 5.52 13.84 -5.26
C SER A 81 5.80 13.53 -3.80
N PHE A 82 5.06 12.61 -3.18
CA PHE A 82 5.35 12.16 -1.83
C PHE A 82 6.69 11.44 -1.75
N ASN A 83 6.91 10.41 -2.58
CA ASN A 83 8.16 9.64 -2.60
C ASN A 83 9.39 10.54 -2.73
N ASP A 84 9.36 11.47 -3.69
CA ASP A 84 10.51 12.32 -3.99
C ASP A 84 10.76 13.38 -2.93
N ARG A 85 9.75 13.70 -2.11
CA ARG A 85 9.82 14.69 -1.03
C ARG A 85 9.87 14.09 0.37
N CYS A 86 9.70 12.77 0.53
CA CYS A 86 9.96 12.07 1.79
C CYS A 86 11.34 12.47 2.30
N ARG A 87 11.49 12.74 3.59
CA ARG A 87 12.80 13.04 4.18
C ARG A 87 13.70 11.82 4.13
N ASP A 88 13.19 10.71 4.60
CA ASP A 88 13.89 9.44 4.75
C ASP A 88 12.94 8.25 4.50
N PHE A 89 13.48 7.04 4.55
CA PHE A 89 12.69 5.82 4.39
C PHE A 89 11.71 5.61 5.56
N GLY A 90 12.03 6.09 6.76
CA GLY A 90 11.16 6.01 7.92
C GLY A 90 9.81 6.69 7.68
N GLU A 91 9.80 7.86 7.05
CA GLU A 91 8.58 8.56 6.64
C GLU A 91 7.76 7.77 5.62
N LEU A 92 8.42 7.14 4.63
CA LEU A 92 7.75 6.25 3.68
C LEU A 92 7.16 5.02 4.40
N ARG A 93 7.94 4.38 5.27
CA ARG A 93 7.56 3.21 6.05
C ARG A 93 6.34 3.50 6.93
N GLU A 94 6.30 4.65 7.57
CA GLU A 94 5.15 5.08 8.38
C GLU A 94 3.87 5.13 7.53
N VAL A 95 3.92 5.72 6.32
CA VAL A 95 2.76 5.77 5.41
C VAL A 95 2.33 4.38 4.96
N ILE A 96 3.27 3.49 4.63
CA ILE A 96 2.96 2.10 4.24
C ILE A 96 2.26 1.38 5.40
N LEU A 97 2.76 1.51 6.63
CA LEU A 97 2.16 0.89 7.82
C LEU A 97 0.78 1.46 8.15
N GLN A 98 0.58 2.77 8.00
CA GLN A 98 -0.74 3.38 8.19
C GLN A 98 -1.73 2.95 7.10
N ALA A 99 -1.27 2.83 5.86
CA ALA A 99 -2.08 2.29 4.77
C ALA A 99 -2.49 0.84 5.06
N ARG A 100 -1.58 0.03 5.63
CA ARG A 100 -1.86 -1.36 6.02
C ARG A 100 -2.91 -1.43 7.11
N LYS A 101 -2.80 -0.61 8.15
CA LYS A 101 -3.81 -0.51 9.23
C LYS A 101 -5.20 -0.17 8.68
N LEU A 102 -5.27 0.75 7.72
CA LEU A 102 -6.53 1.10 7.06
C LEU A 102 -7.11 -0.06 6.25
N ALA A 103 -6.27 -0.84 5.56
CA ALA A 103 -6.72 -1.99 4.80
C ALA A 103 -7.23 -3.12 5.72
N VAL A 104 -6.52 -3.41 6.81
CA VAL A 104 -6.97 -4.38 7.83
C VAL A 104 -8.30 -3.97 8.45
N ALA A 105 -8.47 -2.70 8.81
CA ALA A 105 -9.73 -2.20 9.36
C ALA A 105 -10.91 -2.36 8.37
N ASP A 106 -10.67 -2.19 7.08
CA ASP A 106 -11.70 -2.43 6.06
C ASP A 106 -12.02 -3.94 5.92
N ILE A 107 -11.03 -4.84 6.00
CA ILE A 107 -11.27 -6.30 6.03
C ILE A 107 -12.20 -6.67 7.19
N GLU A 108 -11.86 -6.24 8.40
CA GLU A 108 -12.64 -6.50 9.62
C GLU A 108 -14.05 -5.92 9.52
N LYS A 109 -14.19 -4.74 8.91
CA LYS A 109 -15.49 -4.12 8.66
C LYS A 109 -16.33 -4.98 7.72
N TYR A 110 -15.79 -5.34 6.55
CA TYR A 110 -16.54 -6.15 5.58
C TYR A 110 -16.93 -7.51 6.13
N GLN A 111 -16.05 -8.17 6.90
CA GLN A 111 -16.36 -9.45 7.54
C GLN A 111 -17.50 -9.36 8.56
N ARG A 112 -17.60 -8.24 9.30
CA ARG A 112 -18.72 -8.00 10.23
C ARG A 112 -20.03 -7.68 9.51
N ASP A 113 -19.95 -7.07 8.34
CA ASP A 113 -21.11 -6.63 7.55
C ASP A 113 -21.70 -7.75 6.68
N VAL A 114 -21.06 -8.92 6.56
CA VAL A 114 -21.67 -10.11 5.91
C VAL A 114 -22.77 -10.69 6.82
N PRO A 115 -24.04 -10.72 6.39
CA PRO A 115 -25.13 -11.25 7.21
C PRO A 115 -24.94 -12.74 7.53
N THR A 116 -25.17 -13.13 8.78
CA THR A 116 -25.13 -14.52 9.29
C THR A 116 -25.98 -15.51 8.46
N SER A 117 -26.94 -15.03 7.66
CA SER A 117 -27.76 -15.86 6.78
C SER A 117 -27.00 -16.54 5.64
N GLU A 118 -25.82 -16.05 5.23
CA GLU A 118 -25.00 -16.71 4.20
C GLU A 118 -24.05 -17.78 4.76
N LEU A 119 -23.74 -17.74 6.06
CA LEU A 119 -22.86 -18.72 6.72
C LEU A 119 -23.56 -20.03 7.14
N LEU A 120 -24.89 -20.05 7.14
CA LEU A 120 -25.70 -21.23 7.49
C LEU A 120 -26.26 -21.97 6.26
N ALA A 121 -25.86 -21.58 5.05
CA ALA A 121 -26.33 -22.16 3.80
C ALA A 121 -25.27 -23.02 3.07
N ALA A 122 -24.13 -23.32 3.71
CA ALA A 122 -23.09 -24.23 3.23
C ALA A 122 -22.98 -25.44 4.16
#